data_AF-A0AA41MHY0-F1
#
_entry.id   AF-A0AA41MHY0-F1
#
_cell.length_a   1.000
_cell.length_b   1.000
_cell.length_c   1.000
_cell.angle_alpha   90.00
_cell.angle_beta   90.00
_cell.angle_gamma   90.00
#
_symmetry.space_group_name_H-M   'P 1'
#
loop_
_entity.id
_entity.type
_entity.pdbx_description
1 polymer ?
#
loop_
_entity_poly.entity_id
_entity_poly.type
_entity_poly.pdbx_seq_one_letter_code
_entity_poly.pdbx_strand_id
1 'polypeptide(L)'
;MFGAFSSTAIRLSKGFYGTGETFLFSFSPQLKVFKWTGSNSFFVKGDLDSLMMGSGSGQFGLWLDGDLYRGGSHPCATFNNEVLARHEQFCIKELEAWVLS
;
A
#
# COMPACT_ATOMS: atom_id res chain seq x y z
N MET A 1 9.96 9.69 0.37
CA MET A 1 8.50 9.71 0.57
C MET A 1 7.86 8.74 -0.41
N PHE A 2 6.89 7.96 0.04
CA PHE A 2 6.12 7.00 -0.74
C PHE A 2 4.77 6.84 -0.07
N GLY A 3 3.83 6.19 -0.74
CA GLY A 3 2.52 5.96 -0.18
C GLY A 3 1.60 5.29 -1.18
N ALA A 4 0.31 5.48 -0.97
CA ALA A 4 -0.72 4.90 -1.79
C ALA A 4 -1.91 5.84 -1.92
N PHE A 5 -2.62 5.70 -3.03
CA PHE A 5 -3.97 6.20 -3.18
C PHE A 5 -4.92 5.02 -3.05
N SER A 6 -5.94 5.15 -2.19
CA SER A 6 -7.03 4.19 -2.10
C SER A 6 -8.28 4.75 -2.76
N SER A 7 -8.91 3.97 -3.63
CA SER A 7 -10.16 4.36 -4.30
C SER A 7 -11.38 4.34 -3.38
N THR A 8 -11.23 3.85 -2.15
CA THR A 8 -12.30 3.81 -1.16
C THR A 8 -11.76 4.23 0.20
N ALA A 9 -12.61 4.74 1.08
CA ALA A 9 -12.23 5.01 2.46
C ALA A 9 -11.64 3.75 3.13
N ILE A 10 -10.51 3.94 3.82
CA ILE A 10 -9.86 2.89 4.59
C ILE A 10 -10.80 2.44 5.71
N ARG A 11 -11.00 1.12 5.83
CA ARG A 11 -11.88 0.49 6.82
C ARG A 11 -11.39 -0.90 7.22
N LEU A 12 -11.85 -1.35 8.37
CA LEU A 12 -11.69 -2.73 8.82
C LEU A 12 -12.42 -3.69 7.87
N SER A 13 -11.77 -4.80 7.53
CA SER A 13 -12.26 -5.73 6.51
C SER A 13 -11.75 -7.15 6.73
N LYS A 14 -12.62 -8.15 6.59
CA LYS A 14 -12.21 -9.57 6.60
C LYS A 14 -11.40 -9.96 5.36
N GLY A 15 -11.64 -9.30 4.23
CA GLY A 15 -11.00 -9.57 2.94
C GLY A 15 -10.65 -8.29 2.20
N PHE A 16 -9.97 -8.43 1.05
CA PHE A 16 -9.56 -7.29 0.25
C PHE A 16 -10.77 -6.53 -0.32
N TYR A 17 -10.63 -5.20 -0.42
CA TYR A 17 -11.59 -4.29 -1.00
C TYR A 17 -10.90 -3.19 -1.82
N GLY A 18 -11.68 -2.38 -2.53
CA GLY A 18 -11.20 -1.31 -3.41
C GLY A 18 -11.43 -1.62 -4.88
N THR A 19 -10.94 -0.74 -5.74
CA THR A 19 -11.02 -0.84 -7.21
C THR A 19 -9.64 -0.68 -7.84
N GLY A 20 -9.56 -0.93 -9.15
CA GLY A 20 -8.35 -0.73 -9.96
C GLY A 20 -7.81 0.70 -10.03
N GLU A 21 -8.54 1.68 -9.49
CA GLU A 21 -8.06 3.06 -9.33
C GLU A 21 -7.09 3.21 -8.16
N THR A 22 -7.00 2.22 -7.26
CA THR A 22 -5.99 2.17 -6.20
C THR A 22 -4.59 2.02 -6.83
N PHE A 23 -3.60 2.76 -6.31
CA PHE A 23 -2.21 2.65 -6.78
C PHE A 23 -1.21 2.94 -5.66
N LEU A 24 0.03 2.49 -5.84
CA LEU A 24 1.17 2.87 -4.99
C LEU A 24 2.01 3.94 -5.69
N PHE A 25 2.76 4.73 -4.92
CA PHE A 25 3.72 5.68 -5.48
C PHE A 25 4.98 5.79 -4.62
N SER A 26 6.10 6.17 -5.24
CA SER A 26 7.34 6.56 -4.55
C SER A 26 7.97 7.76 -5.23
N PHE A 27 8.55 8.68 -4.44
CA PHE A 27 9.22 9.88 -4.93
C PHE A 27 10.75 9.71 -5.11
N SER A 28 11.31 8.53 -4.80
CA SER A 28 12.77 8.31 -4.81
C SER A 28 13.18 7.31 -5.90
N PRO A 29 14.13 7.63 -6.79
CA PRO A 29 14.82 8.92 -6.96
C PRO A 29 13.96 10.00 -7.66
N GLN A 30 12.84 9.59 -8.26
CA GLN A 30 11.85 10.44 -8.93
C GLN A 30 10.46 9.85 -8.71
N LEU A 31 9.40 10.62 -9.01
CA LEU A 31 8.04 10.12 -8.91
C LEU A 31 7.84 8.90 -9.83
N LYS A 32 7.46 7.78 -9.23
CA LYS A 32 6.96 6.57 -9.89
C LYS A 32 5.56 6.28 -9.35
N VAL A 33 4.63 5.93 -10.25
CA VAL A 33 3.26 5.54 -9.92
C VAL A 33 3.03 4.11 -10.42
N PHE A 34 2.68 3.22 -9.50
CA PHE A 34 2.46 1.79 -9.74
C PHE A 34 0.96 1.51 -9.74
N LYS A 35 0.38 1.56 -10.93
CA LYS A 35 -1.06 1.32 -11.16
C LYS A 35 -1.38 -0.17 -11.12
N TRP A 36 -2.66 -0.48 -10.97
CA TRP A 36 -3.15 -1.85 -11.04
C TRP A 36 -2.73 -2.55 -12.34
N THR A 37 -2.24 -3.78 -12.21
CA THR A 37 -1.76 -4.63 -13.31
C THR A 37 -2.87 -5.41 -14.03
N GLY A 38 -4.06 -5.50 -13.45
CA GLY A 38 -5.10 -6.42 -13.89
C GLY A 38 -4.97 -7.84 -13.31
N SER A 39 -3.89 -8.17 -12.59
CA SER A 39 -3.60 -9.57 -12.22
C SER A 39 -4.49 -10.15 -11.11
N ASN A 40 -4.96 -9.31 -10.17
CA ASN A 40 -5.87 -9.71 -9.08
C ASN A 40 -6.61 -8.48 -8.53
N SER A 41 -7.52 -8.66 -7.57
CA SER A 41 -8.26 -7.57 -6.91
C SER A 41 -7.87 -7.37 -5.44
N PHE A 42 -6.61 -7.66 -5.07
CA PHE A 42 -6.12 -7.58 -3.69
C PHE A 42 -5.61 -6.17 -3.35
N PHE A 43 -6.47 -5.17 -3.47
CA PHE A 43 -6.06 -3.77 -3.41
C PHE A 43 -5.76 -3.28 -2.00
N VAL A 44 -6.73 -3.35 -1.09
CA VAL A 44 -6.60 -2.86 0.29
C VAL A 44 -7.20 -3.87 1.25
N LYS A 45 -6.55 -4.10 2.38
CA LYS A 45 -7.09 -4.85 3.52
C LYS A 45 -6.58 -4.19 4.79
N GLY A 46 -7.46 -4.01 5.77
CA GLY A 46 -7.06 -3.53 7.09
C GLY A 46 -7.78 -4.29 8.20
N ASP A 47 -7.08 -4.52 9.29
CA ASP A 47 -7.61 -4.97 10.57
C ASP A 47 -7.06 -4.06 11.70
N LEU A 48 -7.25 -4.44 12.96
CA LEU A 48 -6.80 -3.63 14.10
C LEU A 48 -5.27 -3.60 14.22
N ASP A 49 -4.61 -4.61 13.66
CA ASP A 49 -3.16 -4.80 13.82
C ASP A 49 -2.38 -4.30 12.60
N SER A 50 -3.05 -4.04 11.48
CA SER A 50 -2.37 -3.70 10.23
C SER A 50 -3.24 -3.05 9.16
N LEU A 51 -2.59 -2.26 8.31
CA LEU A 51 -3.11 -1.79 7.03
C LEU A 51 -2.20 -2.30 5.91
N MET A 52 -2.79 -2.92 4.88
CA MET A 52 -2.08 -3.54 3.77
C MET A 52 -2.63 -3.04 2.43
N MET A 53 -1.74 -2.76 1.48
CA MET A 53 -2.09 -2.35 0.13
C MET A 53 -1.31 -3.14 -0.92
N GLY A 54 -2.04 -3.85 -1.78
CA GLY A 54 -1.50 -4.74 -2.81
C GLY A 54 -1.04 -6.08 -2.26
N SER A 55 -1.33 -7.17 -2.98
CA SER A 55 -0.83 -8.51 -2.63
C SER A 55 -0.74 -9.44 -3.85
N GLY A 56 -0.18 -10.62 -3.67
CA GLY A 56 -0.13 -11.63 -4.74
C GLY A 56 0.42 -12.98 -4.32
N SER A 57 1.40 -12.98 -3.40
CA SER A 57 2.11 -14.18 -2.95
C SER A 57 2.36 -14.17 -1.43
N GLY A 58 1.43 -13.58 -0.67
CA GLY A 58 1.55 -13.44 0.79
C GLY A 58 2.39 -12.24 1.26
N GLN A 59 3.09 -11.57 0.35
CA GLN A 59 3.73 -10.27 0.61
C GLN A 59 2.81 -9.11 0.20
N PHE A 60 3.07 -7.94 0.77
CA PHE A 60 2.29 -6.73 0.52
C PHE A 60 3.11 -5.65 -0.18
N GLY A 61 2.47 -4.95 -1.12
CA GLY A 61 3.06 -3.80 -1.81
C GLY A 61 3.47 -2.72 -0.82
N LEU A 62 2.60 -2.45 0.15
CA LEU A 62 2.83 -1.63 1.32
C LEU A 62 2.06 -2.23 2.50
N TRP A 63 2.69 -2.34 3.67
CA TRP A 63 1.99 -2.61 4.93
C TRP A 63 2.46 -1.65 6.01
N LEU A 64 1.55 -1.30 6.93
CA LEU A 64 1.80 -0.57 8.16
C LEU A 64 1.24 -1.37 9.35
N ASP A 65 1.92 -1.34 10.49
CA ASP A 65 1.41 -1.91 11.74
C ASP A 65 0.33 -1.03 12.39
N GLY A 66 -0.42 -1.58 13.34
CA GLY A 66 -1.56 -0.92 13.99
C GLY A 66 -1.18 0.31 14.82
N ASP A 67 0.07 0.37 15.29
CA ASP A 67 0.63 1.52 15.98
C ASP A 67 1.15 2.61 15.00
N LEU A 68 1.08 2.34 13.69
CA LEU A 68 1.55 3.22 12.61
C LEU A 68 3.01 3.66 12.81
N TYR A 69 3.83 2.76 13.35
CA TYR A 69 5.23 2.99 13.65
C TYR A 69 6.15 2.21 12.72
N ARG A 70 5.79 0.98 12.37
CA ARG A 70 6.56 0.13 11.47
C ARG A 70 5.78 -0.13 10.20
N GLY A 71 6.51 -0.34 9.13
CA GLY A 71 5.92 -0.82 7.91
C GLY A 71 6.94 -1.53 7.06
N GLY A 72 6.46 -1.95 5.91
CA GLY A 72 7.33 -2.45 4.88
C GLY A 72 6.68 -2.55 3.53
N SER A 73 7.48 -2.94 2.56
CA SER A 73 7.13 -2.92 1.15
C SER A 73 7.87 -4.00 0.42
N HIS A 74 7.14 -4.74 -0.42
CA HIS A 74 7.67 -5.78 -1.28
C HIS A 74 7.08 -5.65 -2.68
N PRO A 75 7.72 -6.20 -3.71
CA PRO A 75 7.07 -6.39 -4.99
C PRO A 75 5.81 -7.25 -4.84
N CYS A 76 4.71 -6.82 -5.47
CA CYS A 76 3.46 -7.56 -5.45
C CYS A 76 2.82 -7.63 -6.83
N ALA A 77 2.02 -8.68 -7.07
CA ALA A 77 1.37 -8.88 -8.36
C ALA A 77 0.28 -7.84 -8.65
N THR A 78 -0.37 -7.23 -7.64
CA THR A 78 -1.43 -6.22 -7.85
C THR A 78 -0.91 -4.98 -8.57
N PHE A 79 0.32 -4.54 -8.26
CA PHE A 79 0.86 -3.25 -8.74
C PHE A 79 2.19 -3.38 -9.50
N ASN A 80 2.82 -4.56 -9.47
CA ASN A 80 4.17 -4.79 -10.01
C ASN A 80 5.17 -3.70 -9.55
N ASN A 81 5.07 -3.30 -8.28
CA ASN A 81 5.91 -2.28 -7.69
C ASN A 81 7.29 -2.84 -7.33
N GLU A 82 8.29 -1.95 -7.26
CA GLU A 82 9.54 -2.23 -6.55
C GLU A 82 9.32 -2.03 -5.04
N VAL A 83 10.32 -2.36 -4.21
CA VAL A 83 10.34 -1.92 -2.80
C VAL A 83 10.28 -0.39 -2.77
N LEU A 84 9.25 0.17 -2.11
CA LEU A 84 8.98 1.61 -2.16
C LEU A 84 9.98 2.44 -1.32
N ALA A 85 10.51 1.82 -0.27
CA ALA A 85 11.48 2.40 0.66
C ALA A 85 12.92 1.97 0.32
N ARG A 86 13.90 2.48 1.06
CA ARG A 86 15.31 2.08 0.90
C ARG A 86 15.56 0.61 1.24
N HIS A 87 14.76 0.06 2.16
CA HIS A 87 14.80 -1.32 2.63
C HIS A 87 13.36 -1.85 2.71
N GLU A 88 13.21 -3.17 2.71
CA GLU A 88 11.88 -3.81 2.80
C GLU A 88 11.13 -3.43 4.07
N GLN A 89 11.85 -3.20 5.18
CA GLN A 89 11.29 -2.73 6.45
C GLN A 89 11.72 -1.29 6.73
N PHE A 90 10.81 -0.50 7.32
CA PHE A 90 11.07 0.88 7.70
C PHE A 90 10.30 1.29 8.96
N CYS A 91 10.79 2.34 9.63
CA CYS A 91 10.05 3.05 10.67
C CYS A 91 9.40 4.30 10.06
N ILE A 92 8.14 4.54 10.40
CA ILE A 92 7.39 5.72 9.99
C ILE A 92 7.85 6.89 10.86
N LYS A 93 8.16 8.02 10.21
CA LYS A 93 8.46 9.29 10.90
C LYS A 93 7.24 10.17 10.97
N GLU A 94 6.55 10.30 9.84
CA GLU A 94 5.34 11.10 9.66
C GLU A 94 4.42 10.34 8.71
N LEU A 95 3.11 10.41 8.96
CA LEU A 95 2.07 9.83 8.12
C LEU A 95 0.97 10.87 7.95
N GLU A 96 0.60 11.14 6.70
CA GLU A 96 -0.49 12.04 6.35
C GLU A 96 -1.54 11.27 5.57
N ALA A 97 -2.81 11.57 5.84
CA ALA A 97 -3.96 11.03 5.11
C ALA A 97 -4.81 12.19 4.60
N TRP A 98 -5.05 12.20 3.29
CA TRP A 98 -5.76 13.26 2.59
C TRP A 98 -7.03 12.69 1.94
N VAL A 99 -8.13 13.43 1.98
CA VAL A 99 -9.39 13.07 1.33
C VAL A 99 -9.73 14.11 0.28
N LEU A 100 -10.12 13.65 -0.90
CA LEU A 100 -10.67 14.50 -1.96
C LEU A 100 -12.18 14.27 -1.97
N SER A 101 -12.96 15.34 -1.76
CA SER A 101 -14.42 15.35 -1.74
C SER A 101 -15.00 15.84 -3.07
#